data_AF-A0A383BV15-F1
#
_entry.id   AF-A0A383BV15-F1
#
_cell.length_a   1.000
_cell.length_b   1.000
_cell.length_c   1.000
_cell.angle_alpha   90.00
_cell.angle_beta   90.00
_cell.angle_gamma   90.00
#
_symmetry.space_group_name_H-M   'P 1'
#
loop_
_entity.id
_entity.type
_entity.pdbx_description
1 polymer ?
#
loop_
_entity_poly.entity_id
_entity_poly.type
_entity_poly.pdbx_seq_one_letter_code
_entity_poly.pdbx_strand_id
1 'polypeptide(L)' 'MNSLKKNKKKNPGNSGDIASHSVRVLSDIARKDIERSYNIDNSSDTEAYYSNRYGWTLRRSLK' A
#
# COMPACT_ATOMS: atom_id res chain seq x y z
N MET A 1 -18.65 -49.74 -8.43
CA MET A 1 -19.29 -48.45 -8.08
C MET A 1 -18.19 -47.40 -7.98
N ASN A 2 -18.18 -46.44 -8.90
CA ASN A 2 -17.04 -45.55 -9.17
C ASN A 2 -17.00 -44.39 -8.18
N SER A 3 -15.89 -44.24 -7.45
CA SER A 3 -15.64 -43.07 -6.61
C SER A 3 -15.00 -41.95 -7.44
N LEU A 4 -15.79 -40.92 -7.74
CA LEU A 4 -15.33 -39.69 -8.41
C LEU A 4 -14.43 -38.89 -7.46
N LYS A 5 -13.11 -39.02 -7.63
CA LYS A 5 -12.12 -38.12 -7.02
C LYS A 5 -12.33 -36.71 -7.57
N LYS A 6 -12.79 -35.79 -6.72
CA LYS A 6 -12.90 -34.35 -7.02
C LYS A 6 -11.49 -33.75 -7.14
N ASN A 7 -11.03 -33.52 -8.36
CA ASN A 7 -9.83 -32.72 -8.63
C ASN A 7 -10.12 -31.24 -8.29
N LYS A 8 -9.66 -30.77 -7.13
CA LYS A 8 -9.54 -29.33 -6.83
C LYS A 8 -8.44 -28.76 -7.73
N LYS A 9 -8.81 -28.21 -8.89
CA LYS A 9 -7.95 -27.30 -9.65
C LYS A 9 -7.66 -26.07 -8.76
N LYS A 10 -6.42 -25.95 -8.27
CA LYS A 10 -5.92 -24.68 -7.75
C LYS A 10 -5.74 -23.73 -8.94
N ASN A 11 -6.51 -22.65 -8.99
CA ASN A 11 -6.23 -21.54 -9.91
C ASN A 11 -4.98 -20.80 -9.41
N PRO A 12 -3.92 -20.65 -10.21
CA PRO A 12 -2.84 -19.72 -9.91
C PRO A 12 -3.29 -18.31 -10.33
N GLY A 13 -4.07 -17.65 -9.48
CA GLY A 13 -4.45 -16.26 -9.66
C GLY A 13 -3.33 -15.31 -9.23
N ASN A 14 -2.26 -15.21 -10.02
CA ASN A 14 -1.12 -14.31 -9.84
C ASN A 14 -1.45 -12.82 -10.07
N SER A 15 -2.73 -12.45 -9.98
CA SER A 15 -3.25 -11.10 -10.27
C SER A 15 -3.27 -10.18 -9.05
N GLY A 16 -3.03 -10.71 -7.84
CA GLY A 16 -2.94 -9.91 -6.61
C GLY A 16 -1.67 -9.08 -6.51
N ASP A 17 -0.56 -9.57 -7.06
CA ASP A 17 0.77 -8.98 -6.86
C ASP A 17 0.97 -7.70 -7.67
N ILE A 18 0.49 -7.67 -8.92
CA ILE A 18 0.62 -6.50 -9.81
C ILE A 18 -0.23 -5.32 -9.28
N ALA A 19 -1.46 -5.60 -8.85
CA ALA A 19 -2.34 -4.60 -8.26
C ALA A 19 -1.79 -4.07 -6.93
N SER A 20 -1.18 -4.94 -6.10
CA SER A 20 -0.51 -4.50 -4.88
C SER A 20 0.70 -3.61 -5.18
N HIS A 21 1.46 -3.91 -6.22
CA HIS A 21 2.63 -3.13 -6.61
C HIS A 21 2.26 -1.73 -7.11
N SER A 22 1.25 -1.62 -7.96
CA SER A 22 0.80 -0.31 -8.47
C SER A 22 0.25 0.58 -7.37
N VAL A 23 -0.54 0.02 -6.43
CA VAL A 23 -1.05 0.77 -5.27
C VAL A 23 0.07 1.28 -4.37
N ARG A 24 1.14 0.50 -4.17
CA ARG A 24 2.33 0.93 -3.41
C ARG A 24 3.03 2.10 -4.11
N VAL A 25 3.29 1.98 -5.41
CA VAL A 25 3.94 3.04 -6.20
C VAL A 25 3.13 4.33 -6.15
N LEU A 26 1.81 4.27 -6.34
CA LEU A 26 0.94 5.45 -6.26
C LEU A 26 0.93 6.06 -4.85
N SER A 27 0.96 5.22 -3.82
CA SER A 27 1.02 5.68 -2.44
C SER A 27 2.35 6.39 -2.14
N ASP A 28 3.46 5.89 -2.68
CA ASP A 28 4.77 6.52 -2.52
C ASP A 28 4.87 7.86 -3.26
N ILE A 29 4.26 7.97 -4.44
CA ILE A 29 4.14 9.24 -5.17
C ILE A 29 3.34 10.25 -4.36
N ALA A 30 2.16 9.87 -3.87
CA ALA A 30 1.31 10.74 -3.07
C ALA A 30 2.00 11.19 -1.77
N ARG A 31 2.71 10.27 -1.09
CA ARG A 31 3.50 10.60 0.10
C ARG A 31 4.53 11.70 -0.18
N LYS A 32 5.35 11.49 -1.22
CA LYS A 32 6.39 12.46 -1.62
C LYS A 32 5.83 13.81 -2.04
N ASP A 33 4.71 13.82 -2.76
CA ASP A 33 4.08 15.06 -3.20
C ASP A 33 3.54 15.89 -2.03
N ILE A 34 2.97 15.22 -1.03
CA ILE A 34 2.53 15.85 0.22
C ILE A 34 3.73 16.36 1.01
N GLU A 35 4.76 15.54 1.21
CA GLU A 35 5.97 15.93 1.94
C GLU A 35 6.62 17.17 1.32
N ARG A 36 6.69 17.22 -0.01
CA ARG A 36 7.17 18.37 -0.78
C ARG A 36 6.29 19.60 -0.61
N SER A 37 4.97 19.42 -0.67
CA SER A 37 3.99 20.52 -0.54
C SER A 37 4.06 21.21 0.82
N TYR A 38 4.42 20.47 1.87
CA TYR A 38 4.63 21.01 3.22
C TYR A 38 6.09 21.35 3.52
N ASN A 39 6.99 21.24 2.54
CA ASN A 39 8.43 21.49 2.67
C ASN A 39 9.08 20.68 3.81
N ILE A 40 8.58 19.47 4.05
CA ILE A 40 9.05 18.56 5.11
C ILE A 40 9.99 17.47 4.59
N ASP A 41 10.38 17.53 3.32
CA ASP A 41 11.31 16.59 2.67
C ASP A 41 12.61 16.35 3.48
N ASN A 42 12.98 17.30 4.36
CA ASN A 42 14.17 17.25 5.22
C ASN A 42 13.87 17.27 6.73
N SER A 43 12.60 17.26 7.16
CA SER A 43 12.28 17.23 8.59
C SER A 43 12.30 15.78 9.07
N SER A 44 13.27 15.41 9.90
CA SER A 44 13.38 14.05 10.46
C SER A 44 12.18 13.64 11.32
N ASP A 45 11.40 14.64 11.73
CA ASP A 45 10.39 14.55 12.75
C ASP A 45 8.98 14.72 12.19
N THR A 46 8.77 14.81 10.87
CA THR A 46 7.43 14.86 10.27
C THR A 46 7.36 13.97 9.04
N GLU A 47 6.36 13.10 8.98
CA GLU A 47 6.14 12.17 7.87
C GLU A 47 4.69 12.19 7.42
N ALA A 48 4.46 11.96 6.12
CA ALA A 48 3.12 11.72 5.59
C ALA A 48 2.80 10.22 5.64
N TYR A 49 1.64 9.87 6.21
CA TYR A 49 1.17 8.49 6.28
C TYR A 49 -0.31 8.39 5.95
N TYR A 50 -0.75 7.21 5.53
CA TYR A 50 -2.16 6.95 5.25
C TYR A 50 -2.86 6.41 6.49
N SER A 51 -3.87 7.15 6.97
CA SER A 51 -4.79 6.73 8.03
C SER A 51 -6.08 6.20 7.43
N ASN A 52 -6.55 5.04 7.88
CA ASN A 52 -7.83 4.48 7.44
C ASN A 52 -9.03 5.39 7.74
N ARG A 53 -8.93 6.25 8.77
CA ARG A 53 -10.02 7.13 9.20
C ARG A 53 -9.97 8.51 8.53
N TYR A 54 -8.76 9.04 8.32
CA TYR A 54 -8.55 10.43 7.92
C TYR A 54 -7.87 10.58 6.56
N GLY A 55 -7.52 9.47 5.90
CA GLY A 55 -6.74 9.49 4.67
C GLY A 55 -5.29 9.92 4.92
N TRP A 56 -4.70 10.60 3.94
CA TRP A 56 -3.35 11.14 4.06
C TRP A 56 -3.26 12.16 5.20
N THR A 57 -2.38 11.88 6.15
CA THR A 57 -2.21 12.65 7.37
C THR A 57 -0.72 12.93 7.59
N LEU A 58 -0.40 14.16 7.99
CA LEU A 58 0.94 14.52 8.47
C LEU A 58 1.04 14.24 9.96
N ARG A 59 2.08 13.49 10.35
CA ARG A 59 2.36 13.19 11.75
C ARG A 59 3.76 13.64 12.09
N ARG A 60 3.90 14.27 13.27
CA ARG A 60 5.20 14.50 13.87
C ARG A 60 5.72 13.18 14.46
N SER A 61 6.77 12.60 13.87
CA SER A 61 7.52 11.49 14.46
C SER A 61 8.41 12.05 15.58
N LEU A 62 8.13 11.60 16.81
CA LEU A 62 9.03 11.86 17.95
C LEU A 62 10.16 10.84 17.81
N LYS A 63 11.28 11.21 17.20
CA LYS A 63 12.52 10.45 17.30
C LYS A 63 13.18 10.65 18.66
#